data_AF-A0A962A502-F1
#
_entry.id   AF-A0A962A502-F1
#
_cell.length_a   1.000
_cell.length_b   1.000
_cell.length_c   1.000
_cell.angle_alpha   90.00
_cell.angle_beta   90.00
_cell.angle_gamma   90.00
#
_symmetry.space_group_name_H-M   'P 1'
#
loop_
_entity.id
_entity.type
_entity.pdbx_description
1 polymer ?
#
loop_
_entity_poly.entity_id
_entity_poly.type
_entity_poly.pdbx_seq_one_letter_code
_entity_poly.pdbx_strand_id
1 'polypeptide(L)' 'MDAQEKDKIRLSDRILSALELTIQQEDVAIADVLLKALDMSMTRNTGGNEFIERRDYPPEIEAAIDKLHDLRTKNSAA' A
#
# COMPACT_ATOMS: atom_id res chain seq x y z
N MET A 1 23.40 6.26 -1.49
CA MET A 1 22.72 5.25 -2.34
C MET A 1 23.19 5.45 -3.76
N ASP A 2 23.75 4.41 -4.37
CA ASP A 2 24.21 4.42 -5.76
C ASP A 2 23.01 4.46 -6.73
N ALA A 3 23.15 5.05 -7.91
CA ALA A 3 22.03 5.26 -8.85
C ALA A 3 21.41 3.93 -9.31
N GLN A 4 22.24 2.90 -9.49
CA GLN A 4 21.82 1.56 -9.93
C GLN A 4 21.00 0.79 -8.88
N GLU A 5 21.12 1.16 -7.60
CA GLU A 5 20.34 0.54 -6.52
C GLU A 5 18.91 1.10 -6.47
N LYS A 6 18.67 2.32 -6.96
CA LYS A 6 17.33 2.91 -7.02
C LYS A 6 16.42 2.19 -8.01
N ASP A 7 16.96 1.71 -9.12
CA ASP A 7 16.21 1.05 -10.19
C ASP A 7 15.71 -0.35 -9.80
N LYS A 8 16.26 -0.94 -8.73
CA LYS A 8 15.84 -2.25 -8.20
C LYS A 8 14.67 -2.16 -7.21
N ILE A 9 14.32 -0.95 -6.79
CA ILE A 9 13.30 -0.71 -5.76
C ILE A 9 11.92 -0.70 -6.42
N ARG A 10 11.02 -1.55 -5.93
CA ARG A 10 9.63 -1.51 -6.40
C ARG A 10 8.89 -0.34 -5.76
N LEU A 11 8.04 0.30 -6.56
CA LEU A 11 7.18 1.37 -6.08
C LEU A 11 6.25 0.90 -4.95
N SER A 12 5.70 -0.33 -5.07
CA SER A 12 4.87 -0.97 -4.06
C SER A 12 5.53 -1.01 -2.68
N ASP A 13 6.82 -1.35 -2.63
CA ASP A 13 7.55 -1.52 -1.37
C ASP A 13 7.71 -0.17 -0.65
N ARG A 14 7.91 0.90 -1.43
CA ARG A 14 8.00 2.27 -0.89
C ARG A 14 6.65 2.79 -0.42
N ILE A 15 5.58 2.48 -1.14
CA ILE A 15 4.22 2.84 -0.73
C ILE A 15 3.86 2.08 0.55
N LEU A 16 4.20 0.79 0.65
CA LEU A 16 3.97 0.00 1.85
C LEU A 16 4.72 0.58 3.06
N SER A 17 6.02 0.88 2.95
CA SER A 17 6.77 1.50 4.05
C SER A 17 6.18 2.85 4.48
N ALA A 18 5.69 3.66 3.53
CA ALA A 18 5.02 4.91 3.85
C ALA A 18 3.67 4.67 4.54
N LEU A 19 2.88 3.69 4.07
CA LEU A 19 1.60 3.31 4.67
C LEU A 19 1.79 2.88 6.13
N GLU A 20 2.77 2.01 6.40
CA GLU A 20 3.09 1.58 7.76
C GLU A 20 3.45 2.76 8.67
N LEU A 21 4.22 3.74 8.17
CA LEU A 21 4.55 4.94 8.91
C LEU A 21 3.31 5.78 9.22
N THR A 22 2.40 5.96 8.25
CA THR A 22 1.16 6.74 8.48
C THR A 22 0.23 6.06 9.47
N ILE A 23 0.17 4.73 9.48
CA ILE A 23 -0.57 3.96 10.49
C ILE A 23 0.04 4.18 11.88
N GLN A 24 1.37 4.15 12.01
CA GLN A 24 2.06 4.44 13.28
C GLN A 24 1.82 5.87 13.77
N GLN A 25 1.66 6.82 12.85
CA GLN A 25 1.38 8.22 13.14
C GLN A 25 -0.12 8.50 13.34
N GLU A 26 -0.97 7.48 13.21
CA GLU A 26 -2.42 7.57 13.29
C GLU A 26 -3.04 8.54 12.26
N ASP A 27 -2.34 8.84 11.16
CA ASP A 27 -2.83 9.69 10.07
C ASP A 27 -3.68 8.87 9.10
N VAL A 28 -4.96 8.72 9.45
CA VAL A 28 -5.94 7.95 8.66
C VAL A 28 -6.13 8.53 7.26
N ALA A 29 -6.10 9.86 7.11
CA ALA A 29 -6.35 10.50 5.83
C ALA A 29 -5.26 10.18 4.81
N ILE A 30 -3.98 10.24 5.23
CA ILE A 30 -2.87 9.87 4.35
C ILE A 30 -2.82 8.35 4.15
N ALA A 31 -3.08 7.56 5.21
CA ALA A 31 -3.11 6.10 5.10
C ALA A 31 -4.13 5.61 4.05
N ASP A 32 -5.30 6.25 3.97
CA ASP A 32 -6.33 5.94 2.97
C ASP A 32 -5.89 6.22 1.54
N VAL A 33 -5.12 7.30 1.33
CA VAL A 33 -4.55 7.65 0.03
C VAL A 33 -3.46 6.64 -0.36
N LEU A 34 -2.60 6.28 0.58
CA LEU A 34 -1.52 5.33 0.35
C LEU A 34 -2.02 3.91 0.10
N LEU A 35 -3.09 3.47 0.75
CA LEU A 35 -3.72 2.19 0.45
C LEU A 35 -4.18 2.11 -1.01
N LYS A 36 -4.86 3.16 -1.52
CA LYS A 36 -5.27 3.21 -2.93
C LYS A 36 -4.07 3.23 -3.87
N ALA A 37 -3.03 3.97 -3.53
CA ALA A 37 -1.79 3.99 -4.31
C ALA A 37 -1.11 2.62 -4.34
N LEU A 38 -1.15 1.87 -3.23
CA LEU A 38 -0.59 0.52 -3.12
C LEU A 38 -1.30 -0.43 -4.09
N ASP A 39 -2.64 -0.44 -4.07
CA ASP A 39 -3.47 -1.24 -4.97
C ASP A 39 -3.18 -0.97 -6.45
N MET A 40 -3.06 0.32 -6.80
CA MET A 40 -2.71 0.74 -8.15
C MET A 40 -1.31 0.29 -8.56
N SER A 41 -0.34 0.36 -7.64
CA SER A 41 1.05 -0.02 -7.90
C SER A 41 1.24 -1.53 -8.07
N MET A 42 0.35 -2.33 -7.46
CA MET A 42 0.36 -3.78 -7.56
C MET A 42 -0.39 -4.31 -8.79
N THR A 43 -1.26 -3.48 -9.38
CA THR A 43 -2.00 -3.81 -10.59
C THR A 43 -1.09 -3.70 -11.81
N ARG A 44 -0.68 -4.85 -12.37
CA ARG A 44 0.02 -4.90 -13.66
C ARG A 44 -1.00 -4.89 -14.80
N ASN A 45 -1.06 -3.81 -15.59
CA ASN A 45 -1.72 -3.78 -16.90
C ASN A 45 -0.90 -4.58 -17.95
N THR A 46 -0.61 -5.86 -17.70
CA THR A 46 0.08 -6.73 -18.66
C THR A 46 -0.94 -7.55 -19.46
N GLY A 47 -1.53 -6.92 -20.47
CA GLY A 47 -2.43 -7.58 -21.42
C GLY A 47 -3.40 -6.57 -22.00
N GLY A 48 -3.26 -6.26 -23.29
CA GLY A 48 -4.07 -5.24 -23.97
C GLY A 48 -5.57 -5.41 -23.70
N ASN A 49 -6.24 -4.28 -23.44
CA ASN A 49 -7.66 -4.12 -23.14
C ASN A 49 -8.27 -5.20 -22.20
N GLU A 50 -8.49 -4.78 -20.95
CA GLU A 50 -9.47 -5.36 -20.00
C GLU A 50 -9.04 -6.56 -19.13
N PHE A 51 -7.74 -6.86 -18.97
CA PHE A 51 -7.31 -7.85 -17.96
C PHE A 51 -6.63 -7.21 -16.75
N ILE A 52 -7.34 -7.18 -15.62
CA ILE A 52 -6.80 -6.82 -14.30
C ILE A 52 -6.53 -8.12 -13.56
N GLU A 53 -5.27 -8.56 -13.53
CA GLU A 53 -4.86 -9.67 -12.66
C GLU A 53 -4.64 -9.12 -11.25
N ARG A 54 -5.60 -9.36 -10.35
CA ARG A 54 -5.41 -9.09 -8.92
C ARG A 54 -4.52 -10.19 -8.36
N ARG A 55 -3.24 -9.87 -8.11
CA ARG A 55 -2.39 -10.73 -7.30
C ARG A 55 -2.94 -10.77 -5.88
N ASP A 56 -2.94 -11.94 -5.26
CA ASP A 56 -3.13 -12.03 -3.82
C ASP A 56 -2.09 -11.12 -3.14
N TYR A 57 -2.53 -10.40 -2.11
CA TYR A 57 -1.63 -9.53 -1.38
C TYR A 57 -0.58 -10.39 -0.66
N PRO A 58 0.71 -10.02 -0.72
CA PRO A 58 1.70 -10.55 0.20
C PRO A 58 1.24 -10.38 1.65
N PRO A 59 1.59 -11.31 2.57
CA PRO A 59 1.17 -11.24 3.97
C PRO A 59 1.50 -9.92 4.67
N GLU A 60 2.61 -9.26 4.31
CA GLU A 60 2.96 -7.96 4.87
C GLU A 60 1.95 -6.85 4.52
N ILE A 61 1.30 -6.93 3.35
CA ILE A 61 0.30 -5.96 2.92
C ILE A 61 -1.03 -6.24 3.59
N GLU A 62 -1.44 -7.50 3.70
CA GLU A 62 -2.65 -7.90 4.43
C GLU A 62 -2.58 -7.40 5.89
N ALA A 63 -1.45 -7.61 6.56
CA ALA A 63 -1.24 -7.12 7.92
C ALA A 63 -1.30 -5.58 8.04
N ALA A 64 -0.88 -4.83 7.03
CA ALA A 64 -1.00 -3.37 7.01
C ALA A 64 -2.46 -2.92 6.80
N ILE A 65 -3.21 -3.63 5.96
CA ILE A 65 -4.64 -3.38 5.71
C ILE A 65 -5.45 -3.61 7.00
N ASP A 66 -5.20 -4.72 7.70
CA ASP A 66 -5.87 -5.06 8.95
C ASP A 66 -5.63 -3.97 10.01
N LYS A 67 -4.38 -3.51 10.17
CA LYS A 67 -4.03 -2.42 11.11
C LYS A 67 -4.74 -1.11 10.76
N LEU A 68 -4.85 -0.78 9.47
CA LEU A 68 -5.57 0.42 9.04
C LEU A 68 -7.08 0.29 9.32
N HIS A 69 -7.66 -0.89 9.13
CA HIS A 69 -9.07 -1.14 9.46
C HIS A 69 -9.33 -0.97 10.96
N ASP A 70 -8.45 -1.51 11.81
CA ASP A 70 -8.52 -1.33 13.26
C ASP A 70 -8.39 0.14 13.66
N LEU A 71 -7.47 0.87 13.03
CA LEU A 71 -7.27 2.30 13.26
C LEU A 71 -8.52 3.12 12.87
N ARG A 72 -9.11 2.85 11.70
CA ARG A 72 -10.37 3.50 11.27
C ARG A 72 -11.51 3.22 12.26
N THR A 73 -11.60 1.99 12.76
CA THR A 73 -12.63 1.61 13.74
C THR A 73 -12.47 2.39 15.04
N LYS A 74 -11.23 2.51 15.55
CA LYS A 74 -10.93 3.31 16.75
C LYS A 74 -11.27 4.79 16.56
N ASN A 75 -10.89 5.35 15.42
CA ASN A 75 -11.07 6.78 15.14
C ASN A 75 -12.54 7.15 14.85
N SER A 76 -13.35 6.18 14.38
CA SER A 76 -14.80 6.37 14.15
C SER A 76 -15.64 6.18 15.41
N ALA A 77 -15.04 5.61 16.47
CA ALA A 77 -15.69 5.39 17.77
C ALA A 77 -15.38 6.49 18.80
N ALA A 78 -14.58 7.50 18.41
CA ALA A 78 -14.23 8.69 19.19
C ALA A 78 -15.09 9.90 18.74
#